data_AF-A0A7C2KBA3-F1
#
_entry.id   AF-A0A7C2KBA3-F1
#
_cell.length_a   1.000
_cell.length_b   1.000
_cell.length_c   1.000
_cell.angle_alpha   90.00
_cell.angle_beta   90.00
_cell.angle_gamma   90.00
#
_symmetry.space_group_name_H-M   'P 1'
#
loop_
_entity.id
_entity.type
_entity.pdbx_description
1 polymer ?
#
loop_
_entity_poly.entity_id
_entity_poly.type
_entity_poly.pdbx_seq_one_letter_code
_entity_poly.pdbx_strand_id
1 'polypeptide(L)'
;MPTPVRTSSSQSTSTSSDLWSTIPWGRFAVYWILTYFLFAGSGLLLYTFWLATANSVLLFALQVWPPAFLVLMSWLYFRKVKSNDWPERLLTAFLWILLIAVVSAALMTPVYGASWTAAFTQTKIVGYGVNMSAILLGGIFAAIKRPKAEIPEGLEL
;
A
#
# COMPACT_ATOMS: atom_id res chain seq x y z
N MET A 1 -4.14 -4.27 56.80
CA MET A 1 -4.07 -3.48 55.55
C MET A 1 -4.06 -4.45 54.39
N PRO A 2 -5.12 -4.51 53.56
CA PRO A 2 -5.18 -5.42 52.43
C PRO A 2 -4.41 -4.85 51.23
N THR A 3 -3.48 -5.63 50.69
CA THR A 3 -2.70 -5.31 49.49
C THR A 3 -3.58 -5.47 48.25
N PRO A 4 -3.61 -4.51 47.30
CA PRO A 4 -4.39 -4.67 46.08
C PRO A 4 -3.74 -5.75 45.20
N VAL A 5 -4.53 -6.78 44.89
CA VAL A 5 -4.17 -7.84 43.94
C VAL A 5 -4.14 -7.21 42.54
N ARG A 6 -2.94 -7.11 41.96
CA ARG A 6 -2.74 -6.66 40.58
C ARG A 6 -3.25 -7.76 39.65
N THR A 7 -4.50 -7.65 39.21
CA THR A 7 -5.07 -8.48 38.14
C THR A 7 -4.31 -8.16 36.85
N SER A 8 -3.39 -9.05 36.49
CA SER A 8 -2.74 -9.07 35.19
C SER A 8 -3.79 -9.32 34.13
N SER A 9 -4.23 -8.26 33.44
CA SER A 9 -5.04 -8.38 32.23
C SER A 9 -4.26 -9.21 31.21
N SER A 10 -4.70 -10.45 31.00
CA SER A 10 -4.21 -11.31 29.94
C SER A 10 -4.47 -10.64 28.60
N GLN A 11 -3.44 -10.01 28.03
CA GLN A 11 -3.46 -9.59 26.63
C GLN A 11 -3.66 -10.85 25.80
N SER A 12 -4.84 -11.00 25.21
CA SER A 12 -5.11 -12.03 24.23
C SER A 12 -4.16 -11.82 23.06
N THR A 13 -3.12 -12.66 22.98
CA THR A 13 -2.29 -12.78 21.79
C THR A 13 -3.18 -13.22 20.63
N SER A 14 -3.63 -12.25 19.83
CA SER A 14 -4.34 -12.52 18.57
C SER A 14 -3.43 -13.39 17.71
N THR A 15 -3.86 -14.61 17.47
CA THR A 15 -3.17 -15.61 16.66
C THR A 15 -3.01 -15.11 15.22
N SER A 16 -1.83 -15.31 14.62
CA SER A 16 -1.50 -14.87 13.25
C SER A 16 -2.43 -15.39 12.15
N SER A 17 -3.24 -16.43 12.45
CA SER A 17 -4.28 -16.96 11.56
C SER A 17 -5.39 -15.94 11.28
N ASP A 18 -5.66 -15.02 12.20
CA ASP A 18 -6.79 -14.08 12.10
C ASP A 18 -6.47 -12.91 11.16
N LEU A 19 -5.19 -12.65 10.89
CA LEU A 19 -4.76 -11.51 10.08
C LEU A 19 -5.06 -11.67 8.59
N TRP A 20 -5.09 -12.92 8.10
CA TRP A 20 -5.36 -13.22 6.70
C TRP A 20 -6.85 -13.24 6.37
N SER A 21 -7.70 -13.45 7.38
CA SER A 21 -9.16 -13.46 7.22
C SER A 21 -9.77 -12.06 7.25
N THR A 22 -9.05 -11.05 7.76
CA THR A 22 -9.51 -9.65 7.75
C THR A 22 -9.35 -8.97 6.39
N ILE A 23 -8.47 -9.49 5.51
CA ILE A 23 -8.30 -8.92 4.18
C ILE A 23 -9.49 -9.30 3.30
N PRO A 24 -10.26 -8.31 2.79
CA PRO A 24 -11.28 -8.59 1.80
C PRO A 24 -10.61 -8.84 0.43
N TRP A 25 -10.17 -10.09 0.19
CA TRP A 25 -9.36 -10.47 -0.97
C TRP A 25 -9.94 -10.03 -2.32
N GLY A 26 -11.25 -10.13 -2.52
CA GLY A 26 -11.89 -9.63 -3.74
C GLY A 26 -11.72 -8.12 -3.93
N ARG A 27 -11.89 -7.34 -2.86
CA ARG A 27 -11.67 -5.89 -2.89
C ARG A 27 -10.19 -5.55 -3.05
N PHE A 28 -9.29 -6.32 -2.43
CA PHE A 28 -7.84 -6.18 -2.62
C PHE A 28 -7.45 -6.44 -4.09
N ALA A 29 -7.95 -7.51 -4.70
CA ALA A 29 -7.68 -7.84 -6.09
C ALA A 29 -8.21 -6.76 -7.04
N VAL A 30 -9.45 -6.30 -6.86
CA VAL A 30 -10.02 -5.19 -7.65
C VAL A 30 -9.19 -3.92 -7.47
N TYR A 31 -8.84 -3.58 -6.22
CA TYR A 31 -7.97 -2.44 -5.93
C TYR A 31 -6.63 -2.58 -6.66
N TRP A 32 -5.99 -3.74 -6.59
CA TRP A 32 -4.70 -3.99 -7.21
C TRP A 32 -4.77 -3.87 -8.74
N ILE A 33 -5.75 -4.53 -9.38
CA ILE A 33 -5.95 -4.49 -10.84
C ILE A 33 -6.16 -3.05 -11.30
N LEU A 34 -7.11 -2.33 -10.68
CA LEU A 34 -7.41 -0.95 -11.06
C LEU A 34 -6.21 -0.04 -10.85
N THR A 35 -5.54 -0.16 -9.70
CA THR A 35 -4.34 0.63 -9.38
C THR A 35 -3.25 0.36 -10.41
N TYR A 36 -3.01 -0.91 -10.77
CA TYR A 36 -1.99 -1.29 -11.74
C TYR A 36 -2.27 -0.71 -13.14
N PHE A 37 -3.47 -0.91 -13.67
CA PHE A 37 -3.82 -0.41 -15.01
C PHE A 37 -3.83 1.11 -15.09
N LEU A 38 -4.38 1.78 -14.07
CA LEU A 38 -4.37 3.24 -14.01
C LEU A 38 -2.94 3.76 -13.87
N PHE A 39 -2.11 3.14 -13.02
CA PHE A 39 -0.71 3.51 -12.85
C PHE A 39 0.08 3.36 -14.15
N ALA A 40 -0.03 2.20 -14.82
CA ALA A 40 0.69 1.93 -16.05
C ALA A 40 0.22 2.84 -17.19
N GLY A 41 -1.11 3.00 -17.35
CA GLY A 41 -1.69 3.82 -18.42
C GLY A 41 -1.35 5.30 -18.28
N SER A 42 -1.53 5.86 -17.08
CA SER A 42 -1.18 7.27 -16.81
C SER A 42 0.32 7.53 -16.87
N GLY A 43 1.15 6.60 -16.38
CA GLY A 43 2.61 6.69 -16.49
C GLY A 43 3.08 6.68 -17.95
N LEU A 44 2.50 5.80 -18.77
CA LEU A 44 2.78 5.75 -20.22
C LEU A 44 2.37 7.06 -20.91
N LEU A 45 1.19 7.59 -20.61
CA LEU A 45 0.72 8.86 -21.16
C LEU A 45 1.67 10.01 -20.77
N LEU A 46 2.01 10.11 -19.49
CA LEU A 46 2.90 11.15 -18.98
C LEU A 46 4.28 11.07 -19.62
N TYR A 47 4.81 9.85 -19.80
CA TYR A 47 6.08 9.61 -20.49
C TYR A 47 6.01 10.02 -21.96
N THR A 48 4.92 9.68 -22.64
CA THR A 48 4.68 10.05 -24.04
C THR A 48 4.61 11.57 -24.22
N PHE A 49 3.90 12.29 -23.33
CA PHE A 49 3.86 13.75 -23.35
C PHE A 49 5.22 14.38 -23.09
N TRP A 50 6.00 13.82 -22.16
CA TRP A 50 7.36 14.29 -21.92
C TRP A 50 8.23 14.11 -23.16
N LEU A 51 8.21 12.94 -23.80
CA LEU A 51 8.96 12.70 -25.04
C LEU A 51 8.56 13.67 -26.16
N ALA A 52 7.26 13.96 -26.30
CA ALA A 52 6.75 14.83 -27.36
C ALA A 52 7.12 16.32 -27.16
N THR A 53 7.28 16.77 -25.92
CA THR A 53 7.47 18.20 -25.59
C THR A 53 8.85 18.53 -25.05
N ALA A 54 9.63 17.54 -24.61
CA ALA A 54 10.88 17.68 -23.86
C ALA A 54 10.79 18.62 -22.64
N ASN A 55 9.59 18.81 -22.07
CA ASN A 55 9.37 19.75 -20.99
C ASN A 55 9.90 19.21 -19.65
N SER A 56 10.81 19.96 -19.01
CA SER A 56 11.42 19.57 -17.72
C SER A 56 10.41 19.40 -16.58
N VAL A 57 9.27 20.10 -16.61
CA VAL A 57 8.18 19.94 -15.64
C VAL A 57 7.56 18.54 -15.74
N LEU A 58 7.40 18.02 -16.97
CA LEU A 58 6.89 16.66 -17.17
C LEU A 58 7.90 15.59 -16.75
N LEU A 59 9.19 15.87 -16.87
CA LEU A 59 10.22 14.99 -16.32
C LEU A 59 10.14 14.92 -14.79
N PHE A 60 9.98 16.07 -14.12
CA PHE A 60 9.78 16.10 -12.68
C PHE A 60 8.49 15.37 -12.29
N ALA A 61 7.39 15.60 -13.02
CA ALA A 61 6.13 14.91 -12.81
C ALA A 61 6.29 13.39 -12.95
N LEU A 62 7.09 12.89 -13.89
CA LEU A 62 7.39 11.46 -14.03
C LEU A 62 8.09 10.85 -12.82
N GLN A 63 8.96 11.60 -12.14
CA GLN A 63 9.66 11.10 -10.95
C GLN A 63 8.73 11.07 -9.72
N VAL A 64 7.84 12.07 -9.60
CA VAL A 64 6.92 12.20 -8.45
C VAL A 64 5.64 11.37 -8.65
N TRP A 65 5.26 11.11 -9.90
CA TRP A 65 4.04 10.40 -10.25
C TRP A 65 3.89 9.06 -9.53
N PRO A 66 4.89 8.15 -9.55
CA PRO A 66 4.74 6.86 -8.91
C PRO A 66 4.41 6.92 -7.41
N PRO A 67 5.22 7.59 -6.56
CA PRO A 67 4.89 7.66 -5.13
C PRO A 67 3.61 8.45 -4.86
N ALA A 68 3.35 9.55 -5.57
CA ALA A 68 2.15 10.36 -5.36
C ALA A 68 0.86 9.58 -5.68
N PHE A 69 0.85 8.85 -6.79
CA PHE A 69 -0.27 8.01 -7.17
C PHE A 69 -0.53 6.90 -6.14
N LEU A 70 0.53 6.26 -5.65
CA LEU A 70 0.39 5.19 -4.65
C LEU A 70 -0.09 5.70 -3.30
N VAL A 71 0.34 6.89 -2.86
CA VAL A 71 -0.22 7.53 -1.67
C VAL A 71 -1.73 7.74 -1.86
N LEU A 72 -2.14 8.32 -2.99
CA LEU A 72 -3.55 8.59 -3.28
C LEU A 72 -4.40 7.33 -3.31
N MET A 73 -3.96 6.30 -4.05
CA MET A 73 -4.71 5.05 -4.19
C MET A 73 -4.77 4.29 -2.88
N SER A 74 -3.67 4.27 -2.13
CA SER A 74 -3.63 3.62 -0.81
C SER A 74 -4.53 4.34 0.19
N TRP A 75 -4.53 5.68 0.17
CA TRP A 75 -5.48 6.46 0.96
C TRP A 75 -6.94 6.11 0.62
N LEU A 76 -7.29 6.03 -0.68
CA LEU A 76 -8.61 5.62 -1.14
C LEU A 76 -8.97 4.18 -0.76
N TYR A 77 -7.99 3.29 -0.73
CA TYR A 77 -8.16 1.92 -0.27
C TYR A 77 -8.46 1.89 1.23
N PHE A 78 -7.56 2.41 2.07
CA PHE A 78 -7.64 2.30 3.54
C PHE A 78 -8.78 3.11 4.17
N ARG A 79 -9.25 4.20 3.53
CA ARG A 79 -10.36 5.01 4.07
C ARG A 79 -11.68 4.24 4.23
N LYS A 80 -11.87 3.16 3.48
CA LYS A 80 -13.09 2.33 3.52
C LYS A 80 -12.89 0.97 4.20
N VAL A 81 -11.68 0.63 4.66
CA VAL A 81 -11.43 -0.67 5.35
C VAL A 81 -11.93 -0.56 6.79
N LYS A 82 -12.47 -1.62 7.41
CA LYS A 82 -12.99 -1.55 8.78
C LYS A 82 -11.86 -1.44 9.80
N SER A 83 -10.89 -2.35 9.75
CA SER A 83 -9.60 -2.16 10.41
C SER A 83 -8.69 -1.32 9.49
N ASN A 84 -7.78 -0.55 10.08
CA ASN A 84 -6.67 0.08 9.37
C ASN A 84 -5.49 0.08 10.34
N ASP A 85 -5.20 -1.10 10.87
CA ASP A 85 -4.15 -1.31 11.83
C ASP A 85 -2.79 -1.50 11.14
N TRP A 86 -1.72 -1.36 11.91
CA TRP A 86 -0.36 -1.51 11.39
C TRP A 86 -0.10 -2.82 10.63
N PRO A 87 -0.55 -3.99 11.14
CA PRO A 87 -0.35 -5.24 10.42
C PRO A 87 -1.01 -5.27 9.04
N GLU A 88 -2.23 -4.73 8.90
CA GLU A 88 -2.94 -4.68 7.60
C GLU A 88 -2.24 -3.74 6.61
N ARG A 89 -1.72 -2.61 7.09
CA ARG A 89 -0.95 -1.66 6.26
C ARG A 89 0.32 -2.31 5.73
N LEU A 90 1.08 -2.96 6.61
CA LEU A 90 2.32 -3.65 6.25
C LEU A 90 2.05 -4.80 5.28
N LEU A 91 1.02 -5.60 5.55
CA LEU A 91 0.66 -6.73 4.71
C LEU A 91 0.20 -6.27 3.32
N THR A 92 -0.64 -5.25 3.25
CA THR A 92 -1.09 -4.65 1.98
C THR A 92 0.10 -4.11 1.18
N ALA A 93 1.00 -3.36 1.83
CA ALA A 93 2.17 -2.80 1.17
C ALA A 93 3.09 -3.92 0.64
N PHE A 94 3.33 -4.95 1.44
CA PHE A 94 4.17 -6.08 1.05
C PHE A 94 3.56 -6.88 -0.11
N LEU A 95 2.28 -7.26 -0.03
CA LEU A 95 1.59 -7.99 -1.09
C LEU A 95 1.55 -7.20 -2.39
N TRP A 96 1.36 -5.89 -2.31
CA TRP A 96 1.32 -5.03 -3.50
C TRP A 96 2.68 -4.99 -4.20
N ILE A 97 3.77 -4.80 -3.44
CA ILE A 97 5.13 -4.81 -3.97
C ILE A 97 5.50 -6.18 -4.54
N LEU A 98 5.15 -7.26 -3.83
CA LEU A 98 5.39 -8.63 -4.30
C LEU A 98 4.69 -8.87 -5.63
N LEU A 99 3.41 -8.49 -5.76
CA LEU A 99 2.66 -8.64 -7.00
C LEU A 99 3.28 -7.82 -8.14
N ILE A 100 3.71 -6.59 -7.89
CA ILE A 100 4.42 -5.80 -8.91
C ILE A 100 5.72 -6.47 -9.32
N ALA A 101 6.51 -6.96 -8.38
CA ALA A 101 7.78 -7.61 -8.68
C ALA A 101 7.56 -8.88 -9.51
N VAL A 102 6.57 -9.71 -9.15
CA VAL A 102 6.21 -10.94 -9.88
C VAL A 102 5.72 -10.62 -11.29
N VAL A 103 4.79 -9.67 -11.43
CA VAL A 103 4.27 -9.28 -12.75
C VAL A 103 5.36 -8.65 -13.60
N SER A 104 6.20 -7.80 -13.02
CA SER A 104 7.34 -7.20 -13.73
C SER A 104 8.32 -8.27 -14.20
N ALA A 105 8.66 -9.25 -13.36
CA ALA A 105 9.53 -10.36 -13.70
C ALA A 105 8.93 -11.24 -14.80
N ALA A 106 7.62 -11.55 -14.71
CA ALA A 106 6.90 -12.31 -15.71
C ALA A 106 6.84 -11.61 -17.07
N LEU A 107 6.81 -10.27 -17.09
CA LEU A 107 6.78 -9.48 -18.32
C LEU A 107 8.17 -9.24 -18.94
N MET A 108 9.28 -9.42 -18.20
CA MET A 108 10.64 -9.17 -18.72
C MET A 108 10.93 -9.94 -20.02
N THR A 109 10.70 -11.25 -20.02
CA THR A 109 11.00 -12.09 -21.18
C THR A 109 10.06 -11.81 -22.37
N PRO A 110 8.72 -11.89 -22.23
CA PRO A 110 7.82 -11.79 -23.39
C PRO A 110 7.71 -10.36 -23.96
N VAL A 111 7.87 -9.32 -23.14
CA VAL A 111 7.69 -7.92 -23.58
C VAL A 111 9.02 -7.25 -23.88
N TYR A 112 10.02 -7.48 -23.04
CA TYR A 112 11.29 -6.74 -23.10
C TYR A 112 12.46 -7.57 -23.66
N GLY A 113 12.26 -8.87 -23.94
CA GLY A 113 13.33 -9.76 -24.39
C GLY A 113 14.47 -9.92 -23.39
N ALA A 114 14.23 -9.58 -22.11
CA ALA A 114 15.24 -9.56 -21.06
C ALA A 114 15.03 -10.71 -20.05
N SER A 115 16.09 -11.10 -19.34
CA SER A 115 15.99 -12.06 -18.24
C SER A 115 15.06 -11.53 -17.14
N TRP A 116 14.25 -12.42 -16.53
CA TRP A 116 13.39 -12.09 -15.39
C TRP A 116 14.17 -11.46 -14.23
N THR A 117 15.45 -11.78 -14.07
CA THR A 117 16.34 -11.20 -13.06
C THR A 117 16.55 -9.70 -13.24
N ALA A 118 16.36 -9.16 -14.45
CA ALA A 118 16.40 -7.72 -14.71
C ALA A 118 15.27 -6.95 -14.00
N ALA A 119 14.25 -7.64 -13.46
CA ALA A 119 13.25 -7.05 -12.57
C ALA A 119 13.77 -6.75 -11.15
N PHE A 120 14.95 -7.27 -10.79
CA PHE A 120 15.51 -7.22 -9.43
C PHE A 120 16.86 -6.48 -9.38
N THR A 121 16.97 -5.35 -10.08
CA THR A 121 18.15 -4.48 -9.96
C THR A 121 18.10 -3.63 -8.70
N GLN A 122 19.24 -3.14 -8.21
CA GLN A 122 19.31 -2.26 -7.05
C GLN A 122 18.37 -1.05 -7.18
N THR A 123 18.35 -0.41 -8.36
CA THR A 123 17.45 0.72 -8.64
C THR A 123 15.98 0.34 -8.50
N LYS A 124 15.58 -0.85 -8.96
CA LYS A 124 14.20 -1.34 -8.82
C LYS A 124 13.87 -1.67 -7.37
N ILE A 125 14.79 -2.27 -6.63
CA ILE A 125 14.63 -2.57 -5.20
C ILE A 125 14.41 -1.28 -4.40
N VAL A 126 15.21 -0.24 -4.66
CA VAL A 126 15.02 1.08 -4.05
C VAL A 126 13.64 1.64 -4.41
N GLY A 127 13.24 1.55 -5.69
CA GLY A 127 11.91 1.95 -6.14
C GLY A 127 10.77 1.22 -5.42
N TYR A 128 10.93 -0.09 -5.17
CA TYR A 128 9.97 -0.86 -4.38
C TYR A 128 9.88 -0.37 -2.93
N GLY A 129 11.00 0.00 -2.31
CA GLY A 129 11.01 0.59 -0.96
C GLY A 129 10.29 1.94 -0.89
N VAL A 130 10.47 2.80 -1.89
CA VAL A 130 9.75 4.07 -2.01
C VAL A 130 8.25 3.84 -2.18
N ASN A 131 7.87 2.92 -3.05
CA ASN A 131 6.46 2.57 -3.29
C ASN A 131 5.80 1.95 -2.04
N MET A 132 6.52 1.10 -1.30
CA MET A 132 6.06 0.55 -0.04
C MET A 132 5.78 1.67 0.97
N SER A 133 6.71 2.62 1.09
CA SER A 133 6.57 3.78 1.98
C SER A 133 5.37 4.64 1.60
N ALA A 134 5.14 4.87 0.30
CA ALA A 134 3.97 5.58 -0.21
C ALA A 134 2.64 4.90 0.19
N ILE A 135 2.57 3.57 0.10
CA ILE A 135 1.37 2.82 0.51
C ILE A 135 1.11 2.98 2.01
N LEU A 136 2.15 2.87 2.83
CA LEU A 136 2.05 3.04 4.27
C LEU A 136 1.59 4.46 4.64
N LEU A 137 2.14 5.50 3.98
CA LEU A 137 1.72 6.89 4.16
C LEU A 137 0.25 7.10 3.80
N GLY A 138 -0.24 6.50 2.70
CA GLY A 138 -1.66 6.53 2.35
C GLY A 138 -2.54 5.91 3.45
N GLY A 139 -2.10 4.81 4.05
CA GLY A 139 -2.78 4.17 5.20
C GLY A 139 -2.79 5.05 6.45
N ILE A 140 -1.69 5.73 6.76
CA ILE A 140 -1.59 6.69 7.86
C ILE A 140 -2.56 7.86 7.64
N PHE A 141 -2.54 8.48 6.45
CA PHE A 141 -3.46 9.58 6.13
C PHE A 141 -4.93 9.17 6.19
N ALA A 142 -5.24 7.92 5.85
CA ALA A 142 -6.60 7.39 5.97
C ALA A 142 -7.03 7.21 7.43
N ALA A 143 -6.09 6.95 8.35
CA ALA A 143 -6.37 6.79 9.77
C ALA A 143 -6.62 8.12 10.47
N ILE A 144 -5.91 9.18 10.10
CA ILE A 144 -6.05 10.52 10.70
C ILE A 144 -7.50 11.05 10.58
N LYS A 145 -8.21 10.73 9.50
CA LYS A 145 -9.57 11.23 9.23
C LYS A 145 -10.71 10.39 9.84
N ARG A 146 -10.42 9.35 10.64
CA ARG A 146 -11.51 8.59 11.28
C ARG A 146 -11.99 9.34 12.53
N PRO A 147 -13.30 9.66 12.65
CA PRO A 147 -13.82 10.09 13.94
C PRO A 147 -13.51 8.99 14.96
N LYS A 148 -13.00 9.37 16.13
CA LYS A 148 -12.86 8.43 17.25
C LYS A 148 -14.23 7.80 17.43
N ALA A 149 -14.30 6.47 17.41
CA ALA A 149 -15.55 5.78 17.71
C ALA A 149 -16.09 6.36 19.02
N GLU A 150 -17.32 6.89 18.97
CA GLU A 150 -17.99 7.37 20.16
C GLU A 150 -17.97 6.23 21.17
N ILE A 151 -17.37 6.49 22.33
CA ILE A 151 -17.45 5.58 23.45
C ILE A 151 -18.96 5.44 23.72
N PRO A 152 -19.52 4.21 23.73
CA PRO A 152 -20.94 4.05 23.98
C PRO A 152 -21.30 4.77 25.27
N GLU A 153 -22.24 5.72 25.19
CA GLU A 153 -22.78 6.45 26.35
C GLU A 153 -23.16 5.41 27.41
N GLY A 154 -22.44 5.37 28.52
CA GLY A 154 -22.59 4.36 29.58
C GLY A 154 -21.31 3.64 30.00
N LEU A 155 -20.17 3.91 29.35
CA LEU A 155 -18.85 3.38 29.72
C LEU A 155 -17.87 4.49 30.16
N GLU A 156 -18.40 5.54 30.80
CA GLU A 156 -17.58 6.48 31.58
C GLU A 156 -17.32 5.85 32.95
N LEU A 157 -16.05 5.57 33.25
CA LEU A 157 -15.56 5.11 34.56
C LEU A 157 -15.54 6.24 35.57
#